data_AF-A0A4Z0QIY3-F1
#
_entry.id   AF-A0A4Z0QIY3-F1
#
_cell.length_a   1.000
_cell.length_b   1.000
_cell.length_c   1.000
_cell.angle_alpha   90.00
_cell.angle_beta   90.00
_cell.angle_gamma   90.00
#
_symmetry.space_group_name_H-M   'P 1'
#
loop_
_entity.id
_entity.type
_entity.pdbx_description
1 polymer ?
#
loop_
_entity_poly.entity_id
_entity_poly.type
_entity_poly.pdbx_seq_one_letter_code
_entity_poly.pdbx_strand_id
1 'polypeptide(L)'
;MNIQFDLNLDHAYAEALREQHGSHAAHELISELEDQIGSAVNLVVQRHGVLPAVGDRVEVDFEWVVITARTFGQDGTVWLSANRFEV
;
A
#
# COMPACT_ATOMS: atom_id res chain seq x y z
N MET A 1 2.48 18.72 8.57
CA MET A 1 2.57 17.57 9.49
C MET A 1 3.19 16.43 8.71
N ASN A 2 4.26 15.81 9.22
CA ASN A 2 4.90 14.66 8.57
C ASN A 2 4.47 13.41 9.34
N ILE A 3 3.72 12.52 8.69
CA ILE A 3 3.38 11.20 9.22
C ILE A 3 4.31 10.21 8.53
N GLN A 4 5.19 9.56 9.29
CA GLN A 4 6.06 8.51 8.78
C GLN A 4 5.25 7.20 8.69
N PHE A 5 5.30 6.55 7.53
CA PHE A 5 4.65 5.27 7.32
C PHE A 5 5.47 4.37 6.38
N ASP A 6 5.32 3.07 6.59
CA ASP A 6 5.75 2.01 5.68
C ASP A 6 4.52 1.35 5.07
N LEU A 7 4.66 0.84 3.85
CA LEU A 7 3.56 0.21 3.12
C LEU A 7 4.01 -1.10 2.48
N ASN A 8 3.18 -2.12 2.65
CA ASN A 8 3.32 -3.38 1.95
C ASN A 8 2.02 -3.79 1.26
N LEU A 9 2.13 -4.63 0.25
CA LEU A 9 0.94 -5.32 -0.26
C LEU A 9 0.40 -6.30 0.79
N ASP A 10 -0.92 -6.49 0.77
CA ASP A 10 -1.57 -7.56 1.51
C ASP A 10 -0.94 -8.90 1.14
N HIS A 11 -0.77 -9.77 2.13
CA HIS A 11 -0.09 -11.05 1.93
C HIS A 11 -0.77 -11.88 0.84
N ALA A 12 -2.10 -11.95 0.81
CA ALA A 12 -2.81 -12.72 -0.20
C ALA A 12 -2.63 -12.11 -1.59
N TYR A 13 -2.56 -10.78 -1.68
CA TYR A 13 -2.31 -10.09 -2.94
C TYR A 13 -0.89 -10.33 -3.45
N ALA A 14 0.10 -10.21 -2.58
CA ALA A 14 1.50 -10.48 -2.90
C ALA A 14 1.72 -11.94 -3.33
N GLU A 15 1.08 -12.91 -2.66
CA GLU A 15 1.13 -14.32 -3.08
C GLU A 15 0.47 -14.54 -4.46
N ALA A 16 -0.68 -13.93 -4.72
CA ALA A 16 -1.32 -14.03 -6.04
C ALA A 16 -0.41 -13.52 -7.17
N LEU A 17 0.34 -12.43 -6.95
CA LEU A 17 1.32 -11.93 -7.92
C LEU A 17 2.50 -12.90 -8.09
N ARG A 18 2.96 -13.54 -7.01
CA ARG A 18 4.03 -14.56 -7.06
C ARG A 18 3.61 -15.79 -7.85
N GLU A 19 2.36 -16.24 -7.70
CA GLU A 19 1.81 -17.36 -8.47
C GLU A 19 1.69 -17.03 -9.97
N GLN A 20 1.32 -15.80 -10.32
CA GLN A 20 1.12 -15.37 -11.71
C GLN A 20 2.42 -15.14 -12.49
N HIS A 21 3.43 -14.54 -11.85
CA HIS A 21 4.65 -14.07 -12.54
C HIS A 21 5.91 -14.88 -12.18
N GLY A 22 5.84 -15.78 -11.20
CA GLY A 22 7.00 -16.47 -10.65
C GLY A 22 7.83 -15.58 -9.71
N SER A 23 8.60 -16.19 -8.81
CA SER A 23 9.18 -15.50 -7.65
C SER A 23 10.06 -14.29 -7.97
N HIS A 24 10.82 -14.30 -9.06
CA HIS A 24 11.75 -13.20 -9.37
C HIS A 24 11.03 -12.00 -9.97
N ALA A 25 10.24 -12.21 -11.03
CA ALA A 25 9.49 -11.14 -11.67
C ALA A 25 8.41 -10.55 -10.74
N ALA A 26 7.82 -11.36 -9.87
CA ALA A 26 6.87 -10.88 -8.88
C ALA A 26 7.51 -9.95 -7.83
N HIS A 27 8.78 -10.14 -7.46
CA HIS A 27 9.44 -9.27 -6.48
C HIS A 27 9.58 -7.83 -6.97
N GLU A 28 10.02 -7.67 -8.23
CA GLU A 28 10.13 -6.35 -8.88
C GLU A 28 8.75 -5.70 -8.99
N LEU A 29 7.75 -6.46 -9.45
CA LEU A 29 6.37 -5.96 -9.59
C LEU A 29 5.76 -5.54 -8.24
N ILE A 30 5.94 -6.36 -7.20
CA ILE A 30 5.47 -6.03 -5.84
C ILE A 30 6.13 -4.74 -5.36
N SER A 31 7.44 -4.62 -5.51
CA SER A 31 8.18 -3.43 -5.05
C SER A 31 7.72 -2.17 -5.81
N GLU A 32 7.54 -2.26 -7.13
CA GLU A 32 7.04 -1.15 -7.93
C GLU A 32 5.62 -0.73 -7.51
N LEU A 33 4.73 -1.71 -7.24
CA LEU A 33 3.39 -1.42 -6.73
C LEU A 33 3.41 -0.79 -5.33
N GLU A 34 4.25 -1.28 -4.42
CA GLU A 34 4.41 -0.71 -3.08
C GLU A 34 4.89 0.76 -3.16
N ASP A 35 5.84 1.05 -4.05
CA ASP A 35 6.33 2.42 -4.28
C ASP A 35 5.24 3.34 -4.87
N GLN A 36 4.47 2.85 -5.86
CA GLN A 36 3.38 3.61 -6.48
C GLN A 36 2.28 3.94 -5.46
N ILE A 37 1.84 2.92 -4.69
CA ILE A 37 0.82 3.11 -3.66
C ILE A 37 1.36 4.02 -2.55
N GLY A 38 2.61 3.82 -2.11
CA GLY A 38 3.26 4.66 -1.12
C GLY A 38 3.32 6.13 -1.55
N SER A 39 3.66 6.39 -2.82
CA SER A 39 3.66 7.73 -3.40
C SER A 39 2.25 8.37 -3.38
N ALA A 40 1.22 7.61 -3.76
CA ALA A 40 -0.16 8.09 -3.73
C ALA A 40 -0.66 8.38 -2.30
N VAL A 41 -0.35 7.50 -1.34
CA VAL A 41 -0.67 7.71 0.09
C VAL A 41 0.06 8.95 0.62
N ASN A 42 1.34 9.13 0.29
CA ASN A 42 2.11 10.30 0.68
C ASN A 42 1.48 11.59 0.14
N LEU A 43 0.98 11.57 -1.10
CA LEU A 43 0.26 12.70 -1.68
C LEU A 43 -1.03 13.04 -0.90
N VAL A 44 -1.79 12.02 -0.47
CA VAL A 44 -2.97 12.20 0.41
C VAL A 44 -2.58 12.85 1.74
N VAL A 45 -1.52 12.35 2.38
CA VAL A 45 -1.00 12.88 3.65
C VAL A 45 -0.56 14.34 3.49
N GLN A 46 0.16 14.67 2.41
CA GLN A 46 0.61 16.04 2.14
C GLN A 46 -0.55 17.01 1.90
N ARG A 47 -1.61 16.56 1.21
CA ARG A 47 -2.77 17.40 0.88
C ARG A 47 -3.75 17.57 2.04
N HIS A 48 -4.02 16.50 2.78
CA HIS A 48 -5.10 16.47 3.77
C HIS A 48 -4.59 16.39 5.22
N GLY A 49 -3.30 16.12 5.43
CA GLY A 49 -2.74 15.94 6.77
C GLY A 49 -3.27 14.70 7.47
N VAL A 50 -3.83 13.72 6.76
CA VAL A 50 -4.35 12.50 7.36
C VAL A 50 -3.83 11.30 6.60
N LEU A 51 -3.50 10.25 7.35
CA LEU A 51 -3.15 8.96 6.77
C LEU A 51 -4.45 8.18 6.50
N PRO A 52 -4.60 7.56 5.32
CA PRO A 52 -5.71 6.66 5.04
C PRO A 52 -5.94 5.62 6.15
N ALA A 53 -7.20 5.36 6.47
CA ALA A 53 -7.63 4.36 7.43
C ALA A 53 -7.96 3.03 6.73
N VAL A 54 -8.11 1.96 7.53
CA VAL A 54 -8.57 0.66 7.02
C VAL A 54 -9.96 0.82 6.39
N GLY A 55 -10.10 0.31 5.16
CA GLY A 55 -11.31 0.44 4.34
C GLY A 55 -11.32 1.66 3.41
N ASP A 56 -10.42 2.63 3.62
CA ASP A 56 -10.26 3.74 2.70
C ASP A 56 -9.67 3.26 1.37
N ARG A 57 -10.07 3.94 0.30
CA ARG A 57 -9.63 3.66 -1.06
C ARG A 57 -8.67 4.75 -1.51
N VAL A 58 -7.58 4.35 -2.16
CA VAL A 58 -6.58 5.25 -2.70
C VAL A 58 -6.47 4.98 -4.21
N GLU A 59 -6.57 6.04 -5.00
CA GLU A 59 -6.40 5.99 -6.45
C GLU A 59 -4.90 6.02 -6.78
N VAL A 60 -4.46 5.07 -7.59
CA VAL A 60 -3.05 4.89 -8.00
C VAL A 60 -3.02 4.70 -9.52
N ASP A 61 -2.43 5.67 -10.21
CA ASP A 61 -2.37 5.84 -11.66
C ASP A 61 -3.72 5.78 -12.41
N PHE A 62 -4.48 4.69 -12.36
CA PHE A 62 -5.88 4.58 -12.81
C PHE A 62 -6.66 3.44 -12.12
N GLU A 63 -6.06 2.80 -11.12
CA GLU A 63 -6.67 1.73 -10.33
C GLU A 63 -6.95 2.19 -8.91
N TRP A 64 -7.86 1.48 -8.24
CA TRP A 64 -8.11 1.69 -6.81
C TRP A 64 -7.45 0.58 -6.01
N VAL A 65 -6.80 0.96 -4.92
CA VAL A 65 -6.42 0.04 -3.84
C VAL A 65 -7.22 0.35 -2.60
N VAL A 66 -7.34 -0.64 -1.72
CA VAL A 66 -7.97 -0.49 -0.41
C VAL A 66 -6.94 -0.76 0.68
N ILE A 67 -6.92 0.08 1.71
CA ILE A 67 -6.11 -0.18 2.90
C ILE A 67 -6.77 -1.29 3.71
N THR A 68 -6.12 -2.43 3.84
CA THR A 68 -6.66 -3.62 4.54
C THR A 68 -6.19 -3.71 5.98
N ALA A 69 -5.02 -3.17 6.29
CA ALA A 69 -4.50 -3.16 7.66
C ALA A 69 -3.75 -1.87 7.98
N ARG A 70 -3.79 -1.52 9.28
CA ARG A 70 -2.98 -0.45 9.86
C ARG A 70 -2.47 -0.89 11.22
N THR A 71 -1.15 -0.93 11.38
CA THR A 71 -0.48 -1.23 12.65
C THR A 71 0.59 -0.20 12.98
N PHE A 72 1.17 -0.28 14.16
CA PHE A 72 2.11 0.72 14.68
C PHE A 72 3.39 0.03 15.16
N GLY A 73 4.53 0.49 14.66
CA GLY A 73 5.85 0.15 15.17
C GLY A 73 6.11 0.80 16.53
N GLN A 74 7.01 0.21 17.32
CA GLN A 74 7.42 0.78 18.61
C GLN A 74 8.14 2.13 18.48
N ASP A 75 8.71 2.41 17.31
CA ASP A 75 9.34 3.67 16.92
C ASP A 75 8.34 4.76 16.52
N GLY A 76 7.04 4.44 16.47
CA GLY A 76 5.98 5.35 16.04
C GLY A 76 5.70 5.32 14.54
N THR A 77 6.38 4.46 13.77
CA THR A 77 6.11 4.28 12.34
C THR A 77 4.76 3.61 12.15
N VAL A 78 3.93 4.15 11.25
CA VAL A 78 2.65 3.51 10.89
C VAL A 78 2.90 2.51 9.76
N TRP A 79 2.45 1.28 9.93
CA TRP A 79 2.53 0.26 8.89
C TRP A 79 1.17 0.08 8.23
N LEU A 80 1.13 0.20 6.91
CA LEU A 80 -0.06 0.02 6.11
C LEU A 80 0.05 -1.25 5.27
N SER A 81 -1.08 -1.93 5.11
CA SER A 81 -1.24 -2.96 4.10
C SER A 81 -2.29 -2.55 3.09
N ALA A 82 -2.02 -2.76 1.82
CA ALA A 82 -2.93 -2.43 0.72
C ALA A 82 -3.25 -3.65 -0.14
N ASN A 83 -4.49 -3.77 -0.55
CA ASN A 83 -4.94 -4.79 -1.50
C ASN A 83 -5.55 -4.12 -2.73
N ARG A 84 -5.61 -4.86 -3.84
CA ARG A 84 -6.38 -4.46 -5.01
C ARG A 84 -7.84 -4.26 -4.61
N PHE A 85 -8.46 -3.17 -5.07
CA PHE A 85 -9.88 -2.97 -4.90
C PHE A 85 -10.65 -3.77 -5.97
N GLU A 86 -11.38 -4.80 -5.55
CA GLU A 86 -12.28 -5.57 -6.41
C GLU A 86 -13.71 -5.04 -6.28
N VAL A 87 -14.39 -4.85 -7.42
CA VAL A 87 -15.77 -4.33 -7.53
C VAL A 87 -16.78 -5.47 -7.55
#